data_AF-A0A5S3W3Z0-F1
#
_entry.id   AF-A0A5S3W3Z0-F1
#
_cell.length_a   1.000
_cell.length_b   1.000
_cell.length_c   1.000
_cell.angle_alpha   90.00
_cell.angle_beta   90.00
_cell.angle_gamma   90.00
#
_symmetry.space_group_name_H-M   'P 1'
#
loop_
_entity.id
_entity.type
_entity.pdbx_description
1 polymer ?
#
loop_
_entity_poly.entity_id
_entity_poly.type
_entity_poly.pdbx_seq_one_letter_code
_entity_poly.pdbx_strand_id
1 'polypeptide(L)'
;MSSYNVAESEILTSPLRRALDNTDIEPFMAKQSIYAYDKILLDLIDDAGTDKFISLMLLMKEEEDEKYEAWIDKWYPHINSAIEKDIEDIEDIETLVSSTQQLINLDVKVSTSRIERYYNSINETPSKALKLDDINETLKVLYGCSQLLEDIPYAVKFFNANMFIEYLWPNREKFPNWNIGVSELVEKDIQSLFSVASKAREIDKELLEAISSRFRLGWLDGEVRLSDLYSSMPTVDDINDGTSILESNLYNKAWYDTNQFNYYHQGLAKIEKKNKAKWLAQAFSNMIYHNTPQYIGNYKPYIELNDEFHKELANCFVVSCDFDMLLTALEHQELREYVYKAIGQLVVNKRVFRLNIEKVIAKYDTLKTINTMPNETVNFLESWINRYKFTLNKLEKINESFLRDVMNIEISNSWREKFLELIGNDGNADVDWWMKQIQEPNNTIRLIVEEWYSKNNKSFIKCASLNDSLKQFFSELSNNNMESFSNKTWVNSLISIMSKSSSSALSRVLNKLIGMPSTSFKEAECIVANCDTYVALQKSLTSEVILALFENIVTNQQIATWFDLQQIDFESWDQDTVIAFVTEIIRLERDGLCFEKLNEIDRIRKTKQDLLKKETEEETEIT
;
A
#
# COMPACT_ATOMS: atom_id res chain seq x y z
N MET A 1 45.17 81.77 -4.34
CA MET A 1 44.36 81.65 -5.56
C MET A 1 44.75 82.79 -6.51
N SER A 2 45.06 82.49 -7.77
CA SER A 2 45.36 83.51 -8.79
C SER A 2 44.04 84.11 -9.33
N SER A 3 44.08 85.30 -9.92
CA SER A 3 42.93 85.91 -10.63
C SER A 3 42.41 85.03 -11.78
N TYR A 4 43.29 84.21 -12.37
CA TYR A 4 42.95 83.21 -13.37
C TYR A 4 42.04 82.12 -12.79
N ASN A 5 42.35 81.57 -11.61
CA ASN A 5 41.52 80.54 -10.98
C ASN A 5 40.14 81.06 -10.57
N VAL A 6 40.02 82.36 -10.22
CA VAL A 6 38.74 83.00 -9.92
C VAL A 6 37.91 83.17 -11.20
N ALA A 7 38.52 83.62 -12.28
CA ALA A 7 37.85 83.75 -13.58
C ALA A 7 37.42 82.39 -14.16
N GLU A 8 38.26 81.36 -14.06
CA GLU A 8 37.95 79.99 -14.47
C GLU A 8 36.74 79.43 -13.69
N SER A 9 36.72 79.66 -12.37
CA SER A 9 35.63 79.23 -11.50
C SER A 9 34.31 79.98 -11.76
N GLU A 10 34.34 81.30 -11.99
CA GLU A 10 33.12 82.10 -12.19
C GLU A 10 32.55 82.01 -13.61
N ILE A 11 33.41 81.84 -14.64
CA ILE A 11 32.99 81.84 -16.04
C ILE A 11 32.58 80.45 -16.51
N LEU A 12 33.22 79.39 -16.00
CA LEU A 12 33.07 78.03 -16.51
C LEU A 12 32.62 77.03 -15.45
N THR A 13 33.39 76.83 -14.37
CA THR A 13 33.11 75.76 -13.39
C THR A 13 31.78 75.96 -12.66
N SER A 14 31.54 77.13 -12.07
CA SER A 14 30.32 77.40 -11.29
C SER A 14 29.06 77.44 -12.16
N PRO A 15 29.07 78.04 -13.37
CA PRO A 15 27.94 77.97 -14.29
C PRO A 15 27.63 76.55 -14.75
N LEU A 16 28.62 75.73 -15.11
CA LEU A 16 28.39 74.36 -15.56
C LEU A 16 27.90 73.46 -14.41
N ARG A 17 28.45 73.62 -13.20
CA ARG A 17 27.97 72.89 -12.02
C ARG A 17 26.52 73.25 -11.69
N ARG A 18 26.17 74.54 -11.69
CA ARG A 18 24.79 74.99 -11.48
C ARG A 18 23.86 74.51 -12.59
N ALA A 19 24.34 74.45 -13.83
CA ALA A 19 23.58 73.93 -14.94
C ALA A 19 23.32 72.43 -14.77
N LEU A 20 24.33 71.66 -14.35
CA LEU A 20 24.19 70.24 -14.04
C LEU A 20 23.18 69.99 -12.92
N ASP A 21 23.25 70.77 -11.82
CA ASP A 21 22.35 70.64 -10.67
C ASP A 21 20.89 70.98 -11.03
N ASN A 22 20.66 71.79 -12.07
CA ASN A 22 19.33 72.18 -12.54
C ASN A 22 18.90 71.46 -13.84
N THR A 23 19.73 70.54 -14.35
CA THR A 23 19.53 69.86 -15.65
C THR A 23 19.32 70.85 -16.82
N ASP A 24 20.12 71.91 -16.87
CA ASP A 24 20.06 72.96 -17.91
C ASP A 24 21.10 72.70 -19.01
N ILE A 25 20.63 72.51 -20.25
CA ILE A 25 21.45 72.19 -21.44
C ILE A 25 22.26 73.39 -21.92
N GLU A 26 21.68 74.58 -21.93
CA GLU A 26 22.21 75.74 -22.65
C GLU A 26 23.64 76.13 -22.21
N PRO A 27 23.98 76.14 -20.90
CA PRO A 27 25.33 76.44 -20.45
C PRO A 27 26.39 75.45 -20.92
N PHE A 28 26.04 74.17 -21.12
CA PHE A 28 26.98 73.17 -21.66
C PHE A 28 27.29 73.43 -23.12
N MET A 29 26.35 74.03 -23.85
CA MET A 29 26.44 74.24 -25.30
C MET A 29 27.06 75.59 -25.63
N ALA A 30 26.61 76.65 -24.96
CA ALA A 30 27.11 78.01 -25.18
C ALA A 30 28.58 78.20 -24.81
N LYS A 31 29.13 77.34 -23.94
CA LYS A 31 30.47 77.48 -23.37
C LYS A 31 31.54 76.55 -23.98
N GLN A 32 31.18 75.70 -24.94
CA GLN A 32 32.10 74.71 -25.53
C GLN A 32 33.35 75.33 -26.17
N SER A 33 33.26 76.56 -26.66
CA SER A 33 34.35 77.28 -27.32
C SER A 33 35.32 77.97 -26.35
N ILE A 34 35.06 77.93 -25.04
CA ILE A 34 35.91 78.56 -24.03
C ILE A 34 37.13 77.67 -23.74
N TYR A 35 38.31 78.29 -23.68
CA TYR A 35 39.56 77.60 -23.33
C TYR A 35 39.43 76.87 -21.99
N ALA A 36 39.92 75.63 -21.94
CA ALA A 36 39.83 74.68 -20.82
C ALA A 36 38.45 74.02 -20.55
N TYR A 37 37.42 74.25 -21.39
CA TYR A 37 36.11 73.58 -21.27
C TYR A 37 36.23 72.06 -21.12
N ASP A 38 36.95 71.40 -22.03
CA ASP A 38 37.07 69.94 -22.02
C ASP A 38 37.68 69.41 -20.70
N LYS A 39 38.68 70.10 -20.16
CA LYS A 39 39.31 69.72 -18.89
C LYS A 39 38.36 69.90 -17.72
N ILE A 40 37.67 71.04 -17.66
CA ILE A 40 36.74 71.35 -16.56
C ILE A 40 35.52 70.45 -16.60
N LEU A 41 35.07 70.03 -17.78
CA LEU A 41 33.99 69.07 -17.89
C LEU A 41 34.40 67.67 -17.44
N LEU A 42 35.64 67.23 -17.74
CA LEU A 42 36.19 65.99 -17.17
C LEU A 42 36.26 66.05 -15.65
N ASP A 43 36.82 67.14 -15.10
CA ASP A 43 36.89 67.36 -13.65
C ASP A 43 35.47 67.36 -13.03
N LEU A 44 34.48 67.95 -13.72
CA LEU A 44 33.08 67.99 -13.26
C LEU A 44 32.39 66.61 -13.33
N ILE A 45 32.69 65.81 -14.35
CA ILE A 45 32.20 64.42 -14.48
C ILE A 45 32.69 63.58 -13.30
N ASP A 46 33.94 63.77 -12.88
CA ASP A 46 34.52 63.05 -11.76
C ASP A 46 34.00 63.56 -10.39
N ASP A 47 33.68 64.85 -10.26
CA ASP A 47 33.38 65.49 -8.96
C ASP A 47 31.88 65.66 -8.61
N ALA A 48 30.96 65.69 -9.59
CA ALA A 48 29.58 66.15 -9.38
C ALA A 48 28.51 65.04 -9.34
N GLY A 49 28.91 63.78 -9.53
CA GLY A 49 28.06 62.59 -9.57
C GLY A 49 27.55 62.26 -10.97
N THR A 50 27.62 60.99 -11.36
CA THR A 50 27.32 60.56 -12.74
C THR A 50 25.84 60.58 -13.10
N ASP A 51 24.95 60.49 -12.10
CA ASP A 51 23.51 60.34 -12.31
C ASP A 51 22.91 61.60 -12.97
N LYS A 52 23.38 62.77 -12.55
CA LYS A 52 22.97 64.07 -13.13
C LYS A 52 23.39 64.19 -14.60
N PHE A 53 24.54 63.62 -14.96
CA PHE A 53 24.99 63.60 -16.35
C PHE A 53 24.13 62.66 -17.20
N ILE A 54 23.66 61.54 -16.65
CA ILE A 54 22.71 60.65 -17.33
C ILE A 54 21.40 61.39 -17.59
N SER A 55 20.84 62.11 -16.60
CA SER A 55 19.63 62.91 -16.80
C SER A 55 19.83 64.05 -17.82
N LEU A 56 20.98 64.72 -17.80
CA LEU A 56 21.31 65.77 -18.76
C LEU A 56 21.43 65.21 -20.19
N MET A 57 22.11 64.07 -20.36
CA MET A 57 22.22 63.40 -21.66
C MET A 57 20.87 62.99 -22.20
N LEU A 58 19.97 62.48 -21.36
CA LEU A 58 18.61 62.14 -21.77
C LEU A 58 17.87 63.37 -22.31
N LEU A 59 17.85 64.45 -21.54
CA LEU A 59 17.19 65.69 -21.96
C LEU A 59 17.79 66.22 -23.26
N MET A 60 19.11 66.18 -23.41
CA MET A 60 19.81 66.57 -24.64
C MET A 60 19.42 65.70 -25.85
N LYS A 61 19.20 64.41 -25.63
CA LYS A 61 18.80 63.46 -26.69
C LYS A 61 17.34 63.63 -27.09
N GLU A 62 16.46 63.95 -26.14
CA GLU A 62 15.02 64.19 -26.37
C GLU A 62 14.72 65.45 -27.21
N GLU A 63 15.63 66.44 -27.20
CA GLU A 63 15.49 67.67 -28.01
C GLU A 63 15.78 67.47 -29.51
N GLU A 64 16.24 66.29 -29.93
CA GLU A 64 16.49 65.90 -31.34
C GLU A 64 17.36 66.90 -32.15
N ASP A 65 18.29 67.61 -31.50
CA ASP A 65 19.18 68.58 -32.16
C ASP A 65 20.59 68.00 -32.41
N GLU A 66 21.06 68.10 -33.67
CA GLU A 66 22.38 67.61 -34.11
C GLU A 66 23.53 68.13 -33.23
N LYS A 67 23.43 69.37 -32.70
CA LYS A 67 24.48 69.93 -31.84
C LYS A 67 24.59 69.18 -30.50
N TYR A 68 23.46 68.69 -29.98
CA TYR A 68 23.40 67.95 -28.72
C TYR A 68 23.84 66.50 -28.92
N GLU A 69 23.47 65.88 -30.03
CA GLU A 69 23.96 64.55 -30.40
C GLU A 69 25.49 64.52 -30.51
N ALA A 70 26.08 65.52 -31.18
CA ALA A 70 27.54 65.63 -31.30
C ALA A 70 28.23 65.81 -29.92
N TRP A 71 27.57 66.48 -28.97
CA TRP A 71 28.08 66.60 -27.60
C TRP A 71 27.99 65.26 -26.87
N ILE A 72 26.84 64.58 -26.92
CA ILE A 72 26.63 63.27 -26.30
C ILE A 72 27.69 62.29 -26.84
N ASP A 73 27.86 62.20 -28.16
CA ASP A 73 28.82 61.30 -28.83
C ASP A 73 30.27 61.53 -28.37
N LYS A 74 30.63 62.79 -28.10
CA LYS A 74 31.95 63.14 -27.58
C LYS A 74 32.12 62.72 -26.12
N TRP A 75 31.08 62.88 -25.29
CA TRP A 75 31.21 62.84 -23.83
C TRP A 75 30.71 61.56 -23.16
N TYR A 76 29.77 60.82 -23.77
CA TYR A 76 29.29 59.56 -23.21
C TYR A 76 30.42 58.55 -22.90
N PRO A 77 31.54 58.43 -23.68
CA PRO A 77 32.61 57.50 -23.33
C PRO A 77 33.32 57.88 -22.02
N HIS A 78 33.45 59.18 -21.75
CA HIS A 78 34.04 59.69 -20.51
C HIS A 78 33.10 59.50 -19.33
N ILE A 79 31.80 59.80 -19.52
CA ILE A 79 30.77 59.59 -18.51
C ILE A 79 30.67 58.09 -18.17
N ASN A 80 30.71 57.19 -19.15
CA ASN A 80 30.77 55.75 -18.92
C ASN A 80 31.99 55.33 -18.09
N SER A 81 33.17 55.85 -18.41
CA SER A 81 34.38 55.54 -17.63
C SER A 81 34.27 56.02 -16.18
N ALA A 82 33.55 57.12 -15.93
CA ALA A 82 33.27 57.60 -14.59
C ALA A 82 32.24 56.70 -13.88
N ILE A 83 31.13 56.33 -14.54
CA ILE A 83 30.10 55.40 -14.01
C ILE A 83 30.74 54.08 -13.57
N GLU A 84 31.68 53.55 -14.35
CA GLU A 84 32.37 52.30 -14.03
C GLU A 84 33.19 52.39 -12.72
N LYS A 85 33.71 53.57 -12.37
CA LYS A 85 34.52 53.81 -11.18
C LYS A 85 33.73 54.38 -10.00
N ASP A 86 32.54 54.89 -10.27
CA ASP A 86 31.69 55.55 -9.27
C ASP A 86 31.19 54.54 -8.22
N ILE A 87 31.59 54.78 -6.97
CA ILE A 87 31.23 53.95 -5.81
C ILE A 87 30.29 54.70 -4.86
N GLU A 88 29.81 55.89 -5.22
CA GLU A 88 28.86 56.64 -4.40
C GLU A 88 27.49 55.96 -4.37
N ASP A 89 26.77 56.14 -3.26
CA ASP A 89 25.41 55.63 -3.09
C ASP A 89 24.48 56.27 -4.13
N ILE A 90 23.51 55.50 -4.62
CA ILE A 90 22.53 55.99 -5.60
C ILE A 90 21.36 56.62 -4.82
N GLU A 91 21.15 57.93 -4.98
CA GLU A 91 20.08 58.65 -4.28
C GLU A 91 18.68 58.27 -4.81
N ASP A 92 18.55 58.12 -6.13
CA ASP A 92 17.29 57.77 -6.79
C ASP A 92 17.53 56.73 -7.91
N ILE A 93 17.45 55.46 -7.52
CA ILE A 93 17.65 54.32 -8.43
C ILE A 93 16.55 54.23 -9.50
N GLU A 94 15.31 54.66 -9.20
CA GLU A 94 14.20 54.57 -10.15
C GLU A 94 14.42 55.53 -11.32
N THR A 95 14.77 56.78 -11.02
CA THR A 95 15.12 57.78 -12.03
C THR A 95 16.34 57.33 -12.84
N LEU A 96 17.39 56.84 -12.18
CA LEU A 96 18.61 56.39 -12.86
C LEU A 96 18.34 55.23 -13.84
N VAL A 97 17.59 54.21 -13.41
CA VAL A 97 17.21 53.06 -14.27
C VAL A 97 16.37 53.54 -15.45
N SER A 98 15.35 54.36 -15.21
CA SER A 98 14.47 54.90 -16.25
C SER A 98 15.26 55.72 -17.28
N SER A 99 16.11 56.65 -16.83
CA SER A 99 16.89 57.49 -17.73
C SER A 99 17.90 56.69 -18.55
N THR A 100 18.56 55.71 -17.92
CA THR A 100 19.51 54.83 -18.62
C THR A 100 18.80 53.97 -19.68
N GLN A 101 17.64 53.40 -19.36
CA GLN A 101 16.86 52.61 -20.32
C GLN A 101 16.42 53.46 -21.52
N GLN A 102 15.95 54.68 -21.28
CA GLN A 102 15.54 55.59 -22.37
C GLN A 102 16.71 55.97 -23.27
N LEU A 103 17.88 56.27 -22.70
CA LEU A 103 19.08 56.54 -23.48
C LEU A 103 19.51 55.35 -24.33
N ILE A 104 19.47 54.12 -23.79
CA ILE A 104 19.76 52.90 -24.54
C ILE A 104 18.75 52.69 -25.69
N ASN A 105 17.46 52.94 -25.43
CA ASN A 105 16.42 52.87 -26.47
C ASN A 105 16.59 53.92 -27.57
N LEU A 106 17.27 55.04 -27.27
CA LEU A 106 17.66 56.10 -28.20
C LEU A 106 19.06 55.85 -28.82
N ASP A 107 19.53 54.60 -28.80
CA ASP A 107 20.81 54.12 -29.34
C ASP A 107 22.07 54.73 -28.70
N VAL A 108 21.97 55.29 -27.49
CA VAL A 108 23.13 55.77 -26.71
C VAL A 108 23.71 54.64 -25.88
N LYS A 109 25.01 54.36 -26.06
CA LYS A 109 25.72 53.28 -25.34
C LYS A 109 26.13 53.71 -23.94
N VAL A 110 25.19 53.75 -23.00
CA VAL A 110 25.45 54.09 -21.59
C VAL A 110 25.86 52.85 -20.80
N SER A 111 26.84 52.98 -19.90
CA SER A 111 27.27 51.90 -19.00
C SER A 111 26.21 51.63 -17.91
N THR A 112 25.93 50.36 -17.67
CA THR A 112 25.01 49.89 -16.61
C THR A 112 25.73 49.44 -15.34
N SER A 113 27.07 49.53 -15.28
CA SER A 113 27.88 48.91 -14.21
C SER A 113 27.53 49.38 -12.79
N ARG A 114 27.13 50.65 -12.61
CA ARG A 114 26.71 51.16 -11.30
C ARG A 114 25.37 50.57 -10.87
N ILE A 115 24.41 50.48 -11.80
CA ILE A 115 23.11 49.81 -11.58
C ILE A 115 23.33 48.32 -11.31
N GLU A 116 24.23 47.66 -12.04
CA GLU A 116 24.57 46.25 -11.82
C GLU A 116 25.16 46.01 -10.42
N ARG A 117 26.08 46.87 -9.95
CA ARG A 117 26.61 46.80 -8.58
C ARG A 117 25.49 46.97 -7.53
N TYR A 118 24.63 47.96 -7.71
CA TYR A 118 23.51 48.20 -6.80
C TYR A 118 22.54 47.01 -6.80
N TYR A 119 22.14 46.53 -7.98
CA TYR A 119 21.31 45.34 -8.17
C TYR A 119 21.92 44.15 -7.44
N ASN A 120 23.19 43.82 -7.67
CA ASN A 120 23.85 42.69 -7.01
C ASN A 120 23.86 42.83 -5.48
N SER A 121 24.05 44.05 -4.94
CA SER A 121 24.06 44.28 -3.49
C SER A 121 22.72 43.96 -2.82
N ILE A 122 21.60 44.27 -3.47
CA ILE A 122 20.26 43.99 -2.95
C ILE A 122 19.77 42.59 -3.32
N ASN A 123 20.24 42.04 -4.44
CA ASN A 123 19.86 40.73 -4.96
C ASN A 123 20.53 39.57 -4.18
N GLU A 124 21.75 39.76 -3.68
CA GLU A 124 22.47 38.76 -2.87
C GLU A 124 22.04 38.74 -1.39
N THR A 125 21.22 39.70 -0.96
CA THR A 125 20.69 39.71 0.41
C THR A 125 19.79 38.48 0.60
N PRO A 126 20.06 37.60 1.59
CA PRO A 126 19.26 36.40 1.79
C PRO A 126 17.77 36.76 1.91
N SER A 127 16.88 36.00 1.26
CA SER A 127 15.43 36.23 1.31
C SER A 127 14.84 36.25 2.73
N LYS A 128 15.58 35.78 3.74
CA LYS A 128 15.23 35.82 5.16
C LYS A 128 15.66 37.10 5.90
N ALA A 129 16.56 37.89 5.31
CA ALA A 129 17.14 39.09 5.89
C ALA A 129 16.43 40.38 5.43
N LEU A 130 15.62 40.31 4.36
CA LEU A 130 14.71 41.39 3.98
C LEU A 130 13.65 41.56 5.07
N LYS A 131 13.59 42.75 5.68
CA LYS A 131 12.53 43.08 6.63
C LYS A 131 11.19 43.10 5.90
N LEU A 132 10.18 42.43 6.49
CA LEU A 132 8.85 42.21 5.90
C LEU A 132 8.14 43.48 5.43
N ASP A 133 8.45 44.63 6.03
CA ASP A 133 7.82 45.92 5.72
C ASP A 133 8.35 46.59 4.43
N ASP A 134 9.56 46.23 3.96
CA ASP A 134 10.22 46.86 2.79
C ASP A 134 10.28 45.94 1.55
N ILE A 135 9.72 44.72 1.62
CA ILE A 135 9.84 43.70 0.56
C ILE A 135 9.20 44.18 -0.76
N ASN A 136 8.03 44.83 -0.70
CA ASN A 136 7.34 45.27 -1.91
C ASN A 136 8.11 46.35 -2.67
N GLU A 137 8.70 47.32 -1.95
CA GLU A 137 9.53 48.36 -2.58
C GLU A 137 10.83 47.75 -3.12
N THR A 138 11.46 46.84 -2.37
CA THR A 138 12.64 46.11 -2.83
C THR A 138 12.35 45.32 -4.12
N LEU A 139 11.19 44.65 -4.21
CA LEU A 139 10.79 43.92 -5.42
C LEU A 139 10.55 44.84 -6.61
N LYS A 140 9.97 46.03 -6.43
CA LYS A 140 9.81 47.01 -7.52
C LYS A 140 11.17 47.49 -8.05
N VAL A 141 12.10 47.82 -7.15
CA VAL A 141 13.45 48.26 -7.51
C VAL A 141 14.21 47.15 -8.24
N LEU A 142 14.17 45.92 -7.70
CA LEU A 142 14.74 44.74 -8.37
C LEU A 142 14.11 44.53 -9.74
N TYR A 143 12.80 44.76 -9.89
CA TYR A 143 12.10 44.61 -11.17
C TYR A 143 12.61 45.63 -12.18
N GLY A 144 12.66 46.92 -11.83
CA GLY A 144 13.20 47.97 -12.71
C GLY A 144 14.63 47.65 -13.17
N CYS A 145 15.51 47.28 -12.22
CA CYS A 145 16.89 46.89 -12.55
C CYS A 145 16.93 45.64 -13.45
N SER A 146 16.11 44.62 -13.16
CA SER A 146 16.08 43.37 -13.95
C SER A 146 15.63 43.57 -15.39
N GLN A 147 14.78 44.56 -15.67
CA GLN A 147 14.35 44.86 -17.03
C GLN A 147 15.51 45.43 -17.85
N LEU A 148 16.31 46.30 -17.25
CA LEU A 148 17.47 46.91 -17.89
C LEU A 148 18.63 45.93 -18.06
N LEU A 149 18.87 45.09 -17.05
CA LEU A 149 20.00 44.15 -17.01
C LEU A 149 19.69 42.78 -17.64
N GLU A 150 18.43 42.54 -18.03
CA GLU A 150 17.94 41.26 -18.55
C GLU A 150 18.23 40.05 -17.64
N ASP A 151 18.32 40.24 -16.31
CA ASP A 151 18.59 39.19 -15.33
C ASP A 151 17.42 38.99 -14.35
N ILE A 152 17.12 37.73 -14.02
CA ILE A 152 16.07 37.39 -13.05
C ILE A 152 16.67 37.35 -11.62
N PRO A 153 16.09 38.07 -10.63
CA PRO A 153 16.63 38.11 -9.27
C PRO A 153 16.70 36.75 -8.55
N TYR A 154 17.64 36.59 -7.63
CA TYR A 154 17.74 35.47 -6.69
C TYR A 154 16.46 35.27 -5.88
N ALA A 155 15.79 36.36 -5.50
CA ALA A 155 14.50 36.31 -4.81
C ALA A 155 13.42 35.57 -5.61
N VAL A 156 13.54 35.50 -6.95
CA VAL A 156 12.65 34.79 -7.87
C VAL A 156 13.23 33.43 -8.29
N LYS A 157 14.55 33.31 -8.50
CA LYS A 157 15.21 32.04 -8.87
C LYS A 157 15.26 31.02 -7.73
N PHE A 158 15.48 31.48 -6.50
CA PHE A 158 15.71 30.64 -5.31
C PHE A 158 14.80 31.06 -4.15
N PHE A 159 13.54 31.35 -4.47
CA PHE A 159 12.56 31.79 -3.47
C PHE A 159 12.39 30.74 -2.36
N ASN A 160 11.95 31.22 -1.20
CA ASN A 160 11.34 30.35 -0.19
C ASN A 160 9.81 30.42 -0.31
N ALA A 161 9.11 29.38 0.15
CA ALA A 161 7.66 29.27 -0.06
C ALA A 161 6.83 30.42 0.54
N ASN A 162 7.26 31.03 1.66
CA ASN A 162 6.58 32.19 2.23
C ASN A 162 6.69 33.40 1.29
N MET A 163 7.91 33.69 0.80
CA MET A 163 8.17 34.78 -0.15
C MET A 163 7.32 34.64 -1.41
N PHE A 164 7.21 33.43 -1.94
CA PHE A 164 6.42 33.17 -3.14
C PHE A 164 4.93 33.43 -2.89
N ILE A 165 4.36 32.90 -1.80
CA ILE A 165 2.92 32.96 -1.54
C ILE A 165 2.48 34.36 -1.11
N GLU A 166 3.27 35.03 -0.26
CA GLU A 166 2.90 36.30 0.34
C GLU A 166 3.23 37.50 -0.56
N TYR A 167 4.28 37.40 -1.41
CA TYR A 167 4.80 38.56 -2.14
C TYR A 167 4.88 38.37 -3.67
N LEU A 168 5.42 37.25 -4.16
CA LEU A 168 5.57 37.06 -5.62
C LEU A 168 4.24 36.74 -6.30
N TRP A 169 3.53 35.72 -5.82
CA TRP A 169 2.29 35.25 -6.43
C TRP A 169 1.22 36.34 -6.52
N PRO A 170 0.93 37.12 -5.45
CA PRO A 170 -0.07 38.19 -5.52
C PRO A 170 0.31 39.33 -6.47
N ASN A 171 1.61 39.53 -6.73
CA ASN A 171 2.12 40.60 -7.60
C ASN A 171 2.59 40.11 -8.98
N ARG A 172 2.30 38.86 -9.38
CA ARG A 172 2.75 38.27 -10.65
C ARG A 172 2.41 39.12 -11.89
N GLU A 173 1.26 39.78 -11.89
CA GLU A 173 0.83 40.67 -12.98
C GLU A 173 1.63 41.96 -13.06
N LYS A 174 2.21 42.42 -11.95
CA LYS A 174 3.08 43.61 -11.93
C LYS A 174 4.50 43.31 -12.40
N PHE A 175 4.89 42.03 -12.40
CA PHE A 175 6.24 41.59 -12.74
C PHE A 175 6.24 40.57 -13.89
N PRO A 176 5.68 40.89 -15.07
CA PRO A 176 5.50 39.93 -16.16
C PRO A 176 6.82 39.32 -16.66
N ASN A 177 7.92 40.08 -16.70
CA ASN A 177 9.21 39.61 -17.21
C ASN A 177 9.85 38.51 -16.34
N TRP A 178 9.41 38.36 -15.09
CA TRP A 178 9.90 37.34 -14.19
C TRP A 178 9.20 35.98 -14.36
N ASN A 179 8.14 35.90 -15.17
CA ASN A 179 7.39 34.66 -15.43
C ASN A 179 7.01 33.90 -14.14
N ILE A 180 6.53 34.61 -13.11
CA ILE A 180 6.16 34.01 -11.83
C ILE A 180 5.01 33.01 -12.05
N GLY A 181 5.35 31.73 -11.99
CA GLY A 181 4.42 30.63 -12.23
C GLY A 181 4.85 29.35 -11.54
N VAL A 182 3.96 28.35 -11.54
CA VAL A 182 4.23 27.03 -10.93
C VAL A 182 4.56 25.94 -11.95
N SER A 183 4.42 26.22 -13.24
CA SER A 183 4.63 25.26 -14.33
C SER A 183 6.07 24.76 -14.42
N GLU A 184 7.02 25.63 -14.11
CA GLU A 184 8.47 25.36 -14.18
C GLU A 184 9.07 24.90 -12.85
N LEU A 185 8.27 24.86 -11.78
CA LEU A 185 8.75 24.48 -10.45
C LEU A 185 8.98 22.97 -10.34
N VAL A 186 10.07 22.62 -9.66
CA VAL A 186 10.39 21.25 -9.28
C VAL A 186 9.51 20.79 -8.11
N GLU A 187 9.39 19.48 -7.95
CA GLU A 187 8.49 18.86 -6.98
C GLU A 187 8.69 19.36 -5.54
N LYS A 188 9.95 19.49 -5.11
CA LYS A 188 10.30 19.98 -3.77
C LYS A 188 9.75 21.38 -3.48
N ASP A 189 9.75 22.26 -4.47
CA ASP A 189 9.25 23.62 -4.32
C ASP A 189 7.72 23.62 -4.24
N ILE A 190 7.05 22.81 -5.07
CA ILE A 190 5.60 22.59 -4.99
C ILE A 190 5.20 22.06 -3.60
N GLN A 191 5.93 21.10 -3.04
CA GLN A 191 5.70 20.58 -1.69
C GLN A 191 5.89 21.67 -0.61
N SER A 192 6.93 22.48 -0.73
CA SER A 192 7.19 23.57 0.19
C SER A 192 6.08 24.64 0.13
N LEU A 193 5.64 25.01 -1.08
CA LEU A 193 4.52 25.91 -1.31
C LEU A 193 3.25 25.38 -0.69
N PHE A 194 2.94 24.10 -0.94
CA PHE A 194 1.77 23.45 -0.35
C PHE A 194 1.80 23.49 1.18
N SER A 195 2.95 23.18 1.80
CA SER A 195 3.08 23.21 3.26
C SER A 195 2.83 24.59 3.86
N VAL A 196 3.21 25.66 3.17
CA VAL A 196 2.98 27.03 3.63
C VAL A 196 1.54 27.46 3.35
N ALA A 197 1.04 27.23 2.12
CA ALA A 197 -0.34 27.53 1.73
C ALA A 197 -1.35 26.87 2.67
N SER A 198 -1.05 25.64 3.11
CA SER A 198 -1.88 24.88 4.06
C SER A 198 -2.07 25.53 5.43
N LYS A 199 -1.24 26.51 5.79
CA LYS A 199 -1.31 27.26 7.06
C LYS A 199 -2.00 28.61 6.91
N ALA A 200 -2.30 29.04 5.69
CA ALA A 200 -2.96 30.32 5.43
C ALA A 200 -4.42 30.28 5.89
N ARG A 201 -4.93 31.42 6.38
CA ARG A 201 -6.35 31.56 6.76
C ARG A 201 -7.29 31.50 5.56
N GLU A 202 -6.82 32.03 4.42
CA GLU A 202 -7.55 32.03 3.16
C GLU A 202 -6.61 31.61 2.03
N ILE A 203 -7.13 30.77 1.14
CA ILE A 203 -6.38 30.20 0.02
C ILE A 203 -6.70 31.00 -1.25
N ASP A 204 -5.67 31.50 -1.94
CA ASP A 204 -5.85 32.03 -3.29
C ASP A 204 -6.28 30.92 -4.27
N LYS A 205 -7.39 31.14 -4.99
CA LYS A 205 -7.98 30.12 -5.87
C LYS A 205 -7.01 29.74 -7.00
N GLU A 206 -6.39 30.74 -7.63
CA GLU A 206 -5.54 30.50 -8.79
C GLU A 206 -4.26 29.78 -8.37
N LEU A 207 -3.64 30.16 -7.24
CA LEU A 207 -2.51 29.46 -6.66
C LEU A 207 -2.85 28.00 -6.37
N LEU A 208 -4.02 27.77 -5.77
CA LEU A 208 -4.50 26.43 -5.45
C LEU A 208 -4.65 25.58 -6.71
N GLU A 209 -5.29 26.09 -7.74
CA GLU A 209 -5.48 25.38 -9.01
C GLU A 209 -4.13 25.10 -9.69
N ALA A 210 -3.23 26.07 -9.66
CA ALA A 210 -1.91 25.97 -10.23
C ALA A 210 -1.09 24.88 -9.51
N ILE A 211 -1.04 24.89 -8.17
CA ILE A 211 -0.40 23.83 -7.36
C ILE A 211 -1.06 22.47 -7.62
N SER A 212 -2.40 22.43 -7.65
CA SER A 212 -3.17 21.18 -7.85
C SER A 212 -2.96 20.56 -9.22
N SER A 213 -2.71 21.38 -10.25
CA SER A 213 -2.44 20.91 -11.62
C SER A 213 -1.11 20.14 -11.73
N ARG A 214 -0.23 20.34 -10.75
CA ARG A 214 1.07 19.68 -10.59
C ARG A 214 0.98 18.45 -9.66
N PHE A 215 -0.21 17.88 -9.51
CA PHE A 215 -0.44 16.61 -8.84
C PHE A 215 -0.83 15.51 -9.85
N ARG A 216 -0.02 14.46 -9.94
CA ARG A 216 -0.09 13.28 -10.81
C ARG A 216 -0.15 12.13 -9.83
N LEU A 217 -1.36 11.94 -9.34
CA LEU A 217 -1.69 10.87 -8.43
C LEU A 217 -1.34 9.51 -9.01
N GLY A 218 -0.30 8.88 -8.47
CA GLY A 218 0.07 7.49 -8.77
C GLY A 218 0.00 7.11 -10.25
N TRP A 219 0.41 8.01 -11.14
CA TRP A 219 0.14 7.91 -12.56
C TRP A 219 1.07 6.87 -13.20
N LEU A 220 0.59 5.62 -13.26
CA LEU A 220 1.08 4.60 -14.16
C LEU A 220 0.17 4.61 -15.38
N ASP A 221 0.37 5.56 -16.30
CA ASP A 221 -0.26 5.49 -17.61
C ASP A 221 0.52 4.49 -18.48
N GLY A 222 -0.10 3.34 -18.72
CA GLY A 222 0.40 2.31 -19.62
C GLY A 222 0.12 0.90 -19.10
N GLU A 223 -0.17 -0.01 -20.03
CA GLU A 223 0.17 -1.43 -19.87
C GLU A 223 1.70 -1.58 -19.78
N VAL A 224 2.35 -0.93 -18.81
CA VAL A 224 3.72 -1.32 -18.47
C VAL A 224 3.59 -2.75 -18.02
N ARG A 225 4.04 -3.68 -18.87
CA ARG A 225 4.12 -5.09 -18.52
C ARG A 225 5.02 -5.13 -17.30
N LEU A 226 4.40 -5.31 -16.14
CA LEU A 226 5.09 -5.25 -14.87
C LEU A 226 6.26 -6.24 -14.79
N SER A 227 6.31 -7.26 -15.66
CA SER A 227 7.49 -8.11 -15.89
C SER A 227 8.79 -7.33 -16.02
N ASP A 228 8.73 -6.13 -16.59
CA ASP A 228 9.90 -5.32 -16.92
C ASP A 228 10.40 -4.50 -15.72
N LEU A 229 9.54 -4.27 -14.71
CA LEU A 229 9.89 -3.68 -13.41
C LEU A 229 10.39 -4.72 -12.39
N TYR A 230 10.24 -6.02 -12.67
CA TYR A 230 10.47 -7.12 -11.72
C TYR A 230 11.80 -7.87 -11.87
N SER A 231 12.67 -7.50 -12.81
CA SER A 231 13.99 -8.13 -12.96
C SER A 231 14.99 -7.72 -11.86
N SER A 232 14.75 -6.60 -11.18
CA SER A 232 15.51 -6.15 -10.02
C SER A 232 14.53 -5.37 -9.16
N MET A 233 14.20 -5.85 -7.95
CA MET A 233 13.40 -5.05 -7.02
C MET A 233 14.12 -3.72 -6.80
N PRO A 234 13.61 -2.62 -7.34
CA PRO A 234 14.13 -1.33 -6.98
C PRO A 234 13.69 -1.14 -5.53
N THR A 235 14.65 -0.83 -4.65
CA THR A 235 14.31 -0.25 -3.35
C THR A 235 13.46 1.00 -3.57
N VAL A 236 12.74 1.49 -2.55
CA VAL A 236 11.98 2.75 -2.64
C VAL A 236 12.85 3.88 -3.23
N ASP A 237 14.16 3.79 -3.06
CA ASP A 237 15.17 4.70 -3.58
C ASP A 237 15.39 4.58 -5.11
N ASP A 238 15.34 3.39 -5.70
CA ASP A 238 15.56 3.21 -7.15
C ASP A 238 14.31 3.61 -7.98
N ILE A 239 13.12 3.68 -7.37
CA ILE A 239 11.90 4.26 -7.99
C ILE A 239 11.99 5.79 -8.07
N ASN A 240 12.77 6.41 -7.18
CA ASN A 240 12.97 7.86 -7.13
C ASN A 240 14.04 8.35 -8.15
N ASP A 241 14.72 7.44 -8.84
CA ASP A 241 15.91 7.75 -9.67
C ASP A 241 15.60 8.07 -11.15
N GLY A 242 14.39 8.57 -11.47
CA GLY A 242 14.29 9.58 -12.54
C GLY A 242 13.46 9.31 -13.80
N THR A 243 12.61 8.29 -13.87
CA THR A 243 11.66 8.17 -15.03
C THR A 243 10.22 7.76 -14.67
N SER A 244 9.91 7.53 -13.40
CA SER A 244 8.59 7.06 -12.93
C SER A 244 8.02 8.06 -11.92
N ILE A 245 7.63 9.23 -12.41
CA ILE A 245 7.10 10.35 -11.62
C ILE A 245 5.82 9.90 -10.87
N LEU A 246 5.96 9.60 -9.58
CA LEU A 246 4.87 9.36 -8.64
C LEU A 246 4.75 10.59 -7.74
N GLU A 247 3.88 11.53 -8.11
CA GLU A 247 3.92 12.91 -7.61
C GLU A 247 3.52 13.14 -6.14
N SER A 248 4.40 13.90 -5.48
CA SER A 248 4.28 15.07 -4.58
C SER A 248 3.29 15.16 -3.43
N ASN A 249 2.22 14.40 -3.33
CA ASN A 249 1.45 14.47 -2.08
C ASN A 249 0.55 13.27 -1.85
N LEU A 250 1.18 12.18 -1.43
CA LEU A 250 0.45 11.05 -0.90
C LEU A 250 0.33 11.14 0.63
N TYR A 251 1.33 11.70 1.33
CA TYR A 251 1.37 11.73 2.78
C TYR A 251 1.98 12.96 3.39
N ASN A 252 1.15 13.72 4.09
CA ASN A 252 1.63 14.79 4.94
C ASN A 252 1.55 14.40 6.41
N LYS A 253 2.69 14.19 7.06
CA LYS A 253 2.75 13.96 8.53
C LYS A 253 2.05 15.07 9.35
N ALA A 254 1.89 16.26 8.76
CA ALA A 254 1.18 17.39 9.35
C ALA A 254 -0.35 17.38 9.13
N TRP A 255 -0.93 16.31 8.58
CA TRP A 255 -2.39 16.16 8.37
C TRP A 255 -3.23 16.42 9.63
N TYR A 256 -2.68 16.11 10.81
CA TYR A 256 -3.33 16.36 12.10
C TYR A 256 -3.37 17.84 12.51
N ASP A 257 -2.63 18.73 11.84
CA ASP A 257 -2.78 20.17 12.05
C ASP A 257 -4.14 20.61 11.50
N THR A 258 -4.91 21.31 12.34
CA THR A 258 -6.25 21.83 12.00
C THR A 258 -6.21 22.64 10.70
N ASN A 259 -5.08 23.27 10.41
CA ASN A 259 -4.88 24.06 9.19
C ASN A 259 -4.89 23.19 7.91
N GLN A 260 -4.28 22.00 7.89
CA GLN A 260 -4.21 21.17 6.68
C GLN A 260 -5.53 20.48 6.33
N PHE A 261 -6.23 19.95 7.33
CA PHE A 261 -7.58 19.41 7.15
C PHE A 261 -8.54 20.50 6.62
N ASN A 262 -8.48 21.71 7.20
CA ASN A 262 -9.28 22.85 6.73
C ASN A 262 -8.86 23.27 5.32
N TYR A 263 -7.58 23.16 4.98
CA TYR A 263 -7.06 23.50 3.66
C TYR A 263 -7.65 22.61 2.56
N TYR A 264 -7.64 21.29 2.76
CA TYR A 264 -8.28 20.37 1.81
C TYR A 264 -9.78 20.63 1.68
N HIS A 265 -10.47 20.92 2.79
CA HIS A 265 -11.89 21.24 2.77
C HIS A 265 -12.19 22.56 2.05
N GLN A 266 -11.48 23.64 2.36
CA GLN A 266 -11.63 24.95 1.70
C GLN A 266 -11.34 24.85 0.20
N GLY A 267 -10.35 24.03 -0.19
CA GLY A 267 -10.00 23.82 -1.58
C GLY A 267 -11.13 23.23 -2.44
N LEU A 268 -12.04 22.44 -1.86
CA LEU A 268 -13.17 21.84 -2.58
C LEU A 268 -14.17 22.86 -3.14
N ALA A 269 -14.32 23.99 -2.46
CA ALA A 269 -15.16 25.08 -2.91
C ALA A 269 -14.52 25.86 -4.08
N LYS A 270 -13.19 25.87 -4.14
CA LYS A 270 -12.41 26.73 -5.04
C LYS A 270 -11.93 26.00 -6.30
N ILE A 271 -11.63 24.70 -6.23
CA ILE A 271 -11.05 23.94 -7.35
C ILE A 271 -12.07 23.63 -8.46
N GLU A 272 -11.63 23.69 -9.72
CA GLU A 272 -12.45 23.31 -10.87
C GLU A 272 -12.99 21.88 -10.79
N LYS A 273 -14.19 21.66 -11.34
CA LYS A 273 -14.88 20.36 -11.32
C LYS A 273 -13.98 19.20 -11.79
N LYS A 274 -13.21 19.41 -12.86
CA LYS A 274 -12.31 18.40 -13.46
C LYS A 274 -11.20 17.91 -12.52
N ASN A 275 -10.87 18.66 -11.48
CA ASN A 275 -9.79 18.33 -10.54
C ASN A 275 -10.34 17.91 -9.15
N LYS A 276 -11.66 17.99 -8.93
CA LYS A 276 -12.28 17.67 -7.63
C LYS A 276 -12.07 16.21 -7.23
N ALA A 277 -12.21 15.27 -8.18
CA ALA A 277 -12.02 13.84 -7.92
C ALA A 277 -10.60 13.54 -7.38
N LYS A 278 -9.58 14.12 -8.02
CA LYS A 278 -8.17 14.03 -7.60
C LYS A 278 -7.95 14.62 -6.21
N TRP A 279 -8.47 15.81 -5.96
CA TRP A 279 -8.35 16.47 -4.66
C TRP A 279 -9.01 15.70 -3.52
N LEU A 280 -10.22 15.18 -3.78
CA LEU A 280 -10.94 14.33 -2.83
C LEU A 280 -10.19 13.02 -2.57
N ALA A 281 -9.66 12.37 -3.61
CA ALA A 281 -8.89 11.14 -3.48
C ALA A 281 -7.67 11.31 -2.57
N GLN A 282 -6.96 12.44 -2.69
CA GLN A 282 -5.85 12.78 -1.78
C GLN A 282 -6.29 12.95 -0.34
N ALA A 283 -7.35 13.73 -0.10
CA ALA A 283 -7.88 13.93 1.24
C ALA A 283 -8.28 12.59 1.88
N PHE A 284 -8.95 11.71 1.12
CA PHE A 284 -9.33 10.37 1.55
C PHE A 284 -8.13 9.46 1.84
N SER A 285 -7.12 9.47 0.98
CA SER A 285 -5.88 8.71 1.20
C SER A 285 -5.18 9.14 2.49
N ASN A 286 -5.13 10.44 2.78
CA ASN A 286 -4.56 10.93 4.04
C ASN A 286 -5.40 10.52 5.26
N MET A 287 -6.73 10.57 5.17
CA MET A 287 -7.60 10.10 6.27
C MET A 287 -7.35 8.63 6.63
N ILE A 288 -7.17 7.77 5.62
CA ILE A 288 -6.95 6.34 5.83
C ILE A 288 -5.57 6.07 6.41
N TYR A 289 -4.53 6.69 5.85
CA TYR A 289 -3.16 6.53 6.33
C TYR A 289 -2.97 7.03 7.76
N HIS A 290 -3.60 8.15 8.10
CA HIS A 290 -3.56 8.71 9.45
C HIS A 290 -4.60 8.11 10.41
N ASN A 291 -5.42 7.16 9.94
CA ASN A 291 -6.50 6.54 10.68
C ASN A 291 -7.44 7.56 11.36
N THR A 292 -7.93 8.53 10.57
CA THR A 292 -8.85 9.58 11.03
C THR A 292 -10.21 9.52 10.33
N PRO A 293 -10.98 8.42 10.47
CA PRO A 293 -12.26 8.24 9.80
C PRO A 293 -13.29 9.33 10.14
N GLN A 294 -13.24 9.90 11.36
CA GLN A 294 -14.19 10.90 11.86
C GLN A 294 -14.30 12.17 10.99
N TYR A 295 -13.29 12.45 10.15
CA TYR A 295 -13.26 13.63 9.30
C TYR A 295 -14.04 13.47 7.99
N ILE A 296 -14.46 12.25 7.65
CA ILE A 296 -15.16 11.92 6.40
C ILE A 296 -16.45 12.74 6.21
N GLY A 297 -17.16 13.06 7.31
CA GLY A 297 -18.41 13.81 7.27
C GLY A 297 -18.27 15.19 6.59
N ASN A 298 -17.09 15.78 6.65
CA ASN A 298 -16.81 17.09 6.04
C ASN A 298 -16.60 17.01 4.52
N TYR A 299 -16.29 15.81 4.00
CA TYR A 299 -16.01 15.59 2.59
C TYR A 299 -17.16 14.89 1.87
N LYS A 300 -17.96 14.10 2.62
CA LYS A 300 -19.11 13.35 2.12
C LYS A 300 -20.05 14.13 1.20
N PRO A 301 -20.40 15.41 1.46
CA PRO A 301 -21.28 16.19 0.58
C PRO A 301 -20.71 16.44 -0.82
N TYR A 302 -19.38 16.35 -0.98
CA TYR A 302 -18.67 16.66 -2.23
C TYR A 302 -18.32 15.43 -3.04
N ILE A 303 -18.58 14.22 -2.52
CA ILE A 303 -18.24 12.98 -3.21
C ILE A 303 -19.38 12.59 -4.13
N GLU A 304 -19.17 12.80 -5.43
CA GLU A 304 -19.93 12.08 -6.43
C GLU A 304 -19.35 10.64 -6.47
N LEU A 305 -20.15 9.64 -6.08
CA LEU A 305 -19.79 8.23 -6.16
C LEU A 305 -19.75 7.75 -7.63
N ASN A 306 -18.81 8.30 -8.40
CA ASN A 306 -18.59 7.98 -9.80
C ASN A 306 -17.30 7.17 -9.99
N ASP A 307 -17.10 6.58 -11.17
CA ASP A 307 -15.93 5.75 -11.45
C ASP A 307 -14.61 6.54 -11.44
N GLU A 308 -14.68 7.85 -11.73
CA GLU A 308 -13.54 8.76 -11.77
C GLU A 308 -12.92 8.96 -10.38
N PHE A 309 -13.73 9.25 -9.35
CA PHE A 309 -13.25 9.38 -7.97
C PHE A 309 -12.61 8.08 -7.48
N HIS A 310 -13.24 6.92 -7.70
CA HIS A 310 -12.68 5.65 -7.26
C HIS A 310 -11.40 5.28 -8.01
N LYS A 311 -11.26 5.70 -9.27
CA LYS A 311 -10.02 5.55 -10.04
C LYS A 311 -8.88 6.37 -9.45
N GLU A 312 -9.13 7.64 -9.14
CA GLU A 312 -8.11 8.49 -8.51
C GLU A 312 -7.77 8.03 -7.08
N LEU A 313 -8.75 7.56 -6.32
CA LEU A 313 -8.52 6.99 -4.99
C LEU A 313 -7.71 5.70 -5.05
N ALA A 314 -8.01 4.82 -6.01
CA ALA A 314 -7.21 3.63 -6.27
C ALA A 314 -5.77 4.01 -6.65
N ASN A 315 -5.58 5.00 -7.53
CA ASN A 315 -4.23 5.50 -7.87
C ASN A 315 -3.45 5.96 -6.65
N CYS A 316 -4.09 6.65 -5.70
CA CYS A 316 -3.47 7.01 -4.43
C CYS A 316 -3.04 5.75 -3.68
N PHE A 317 -3.97 4.83 -3.41
CA PHE A 317 -3.73 3.62 -2.60
C PHE A 317 -2.61 2.71 -3.12
N VAL A 318 -2.39 2.60 -4.44
CA VAL A 318 -1.28 1.77 -5.00
C VAL A 318 0.08 2.18 -4.44
N VAL A 319 0.28 3.49 -4.35
CA VAL A 319 1.58 4.09 -4.03
C VAL A 319 1.66 4.38 -2.54
N SER A 320 0.50 4.64 -1.96
CA SER A 320 0.39 5.23 -0.66
C SER A 320 0.19 4.14 0.39
N CYS A 321 -0.94 3.47 0.44
CA CYS A 321 -1.37 2.76 1.66
C CYS A 321 -0.80 1.36 1.69
N ASP A 322 -0.25 0.95 2.85
CA ASP A 322 -0.14 -0.48 3.09
C ASP A 322 -1.55 -1.08 3.16
N PHE A 323 -1.66 -2.34 2.79
CA PHE A 323 -2.98 -2.97 2.73
C PHE A 323 -3.53 -3.32 4.09
N ASP A 324 -2.70 -3.38 5.13
CA ASP A 324 -3.20 -3.55 6.50
C ASP A 324 -4.01 -2.32 6.92
N MET A 325 -3.57 -1.11 6.53
CA MET A 325 -4.29 0.15 6.69
C MET A 325 -5.56 0.18 5.85
N LEU A 326 -5.51 -0.29 4.60
CA LEU A 326 -6.72 -0.40 3.77
C LEU A 326 -7.74 -1.39 4.37
N LEU A 327 -7.27 -2.53 4.87
CA LEU A 327 -8.10 -3.52 5.56
C LEU A 327 -8.69 -2.95 6.85
N THR A 328 -7.91 -2.20 7.62
CA THR A 328 -8.38 -1.48 8.82
C THR A 328 -9.43 -0.43 8.44
N ALA A 329 -9.24 0.28 7.32
CA ALA A 329 -10.21 1.25 6.83
C ALA A 329 -11.57 0.63 6.46
N LEU A 330 -11.60 -0.62 5.98
CA LEU A 330 -12.85 -1.35 5.71
C LEU A 330 -13.64 -1.71 6.97
N GLU A 331 -12.95 -1.86 8.11
CA GLU A 331 -13.59 -2.11 9.40
C GLU A 331 -14.42 -0.89 9.85
N HIS A 332 -14.01 0.32 9.45
CA HIS A 332 -14.76 1.57 9.67
C HIS A 332 -15.96 1.70 8.73
N GLN A 333 -17.18 1.65 9.30
CA GLN A 333 -18.44 1.71 8.55
C GLN A 333 -18.55 2.92 7.60
N GLU A 334 -17.99 4.06 7.99
CA GLU A 334 -18.09 5.31 7.23
C GLU A 334 -17.19 5.32 5.98
N LEU A 335 -16.01 4.71 6.06
CA LEU A 335 -15.06 4.63 4.96
C LEU A 335 -15.32 3.45 4.02
N ARG A 336 -16.04 2.42 4.52
CA ARG A 336 -16.16 1.11 3.90
C ARG A 336 -16.55 1.18 2.42
N GLU A 337 -17.58 1.94 2.05
CA GLU A 337 -18.06 1.97 0.65
C GLU A 337 -17.00 2.52 -0.33
N TYR A 338 -16.35 3.62 0.05
CA TYR A 338 -15.36 4.30 -0.79
C TYR A 338 -14.09 3.47 -0.95
N VAL A 339 -13.60 2.95 0.17
CA VAL A 339 -12.42 2.07 0.22
C VAL A 339 -12.69 0.79 -0.54
N TYR A 340 -13.87 0.20 -0.36
CA TYR A 340 -14.29 -1.02 -1.04
C TYR A 340 -14.23 -0.88 -2.56
N LYS A 341 -14.88 0.15 -3.14
CA LYS A 341 -14.89 0.37 -4.59
C LYS A 341 -13.50 0.67 -5.16
N ALA A 342 -12.69 1.46 -4.46
CA ALA A 342 -11.30 1.73 -4.87
C ALA A 342 -10.43 0.47 -4.81
N ILE A 343 -10.52 -0.34 -3.75
CA ILE A 343 -9.87 -1.66 -3.69
C ILE A 343 -10.36 -2.56 -4.82
N GLY A 344 -11.66 -2.56 -5.12
CA GLY A 344 -12.22 -3.28 -6.26
C GLY A 344 -11.52 -2.93 -7.57
N GLN A 345 -11.31 -1.64 -7.84
CA GLN A 345 -10.54 -1.20 -9.01
C GLN A 345 -9.07 -1.64 -8.94
N LEU A 346 -8.44 -1.63 -7.77
CA LEU A 346 -7.09 -2.17 -7.62
C LEU A 346 -7.02 -3.67 -7.92
N VAL A 347 -8.01 -4.43 -7.46
CA VAL A 347 -8.10 -5.89 -7.64
C VAL A 347 -8.32 -6.22 -9.11
N VAL A 348 -9.33 -5.62 -9.76
CA VAL A 348 -9.64 -5.83 -11.18
C VAL A 348 -8.45 -5.47 -12.07
N ASN A 349 -7.76 -4.37 -11.76
CA ASN A 349 -6.60 -3.92 -12.53
C ASN A 349 -5.28 -4.61 -12.11
N LYS A 350 -5.33 -5.58 -11.19
CA LYS A 350 -4.17 -6.31 -10.65
C LYS A 350 -3.09 -5.42 -10.01
N ARG A 351 -3.46 -4.29 -9.40
CA ARG A 351 -2.55 -3.24 -8.89
C ARG A 351 -2.17 -3.29 -7.41
N VAL A 352 -2.45 -4.38 -6.70
CA VAL A 352 -2.24 -4.46 -5.25
C VAL A 352 -0.84 -5.03 -4.91
N PHE A 353 0.24 -4.34 -5.27
CA PHE A 353 1.57 -4.97 -5.36
C PHE A 353 2.40 -5.08 -4.07
N ARG A 354 2.00 -4.43 -2.96
CA ARG A 354 2.79 -4.31 -1.71
C ARG A 354 2.39 -5.28 -0.59
N LEU A 355 1.66 -6.34 -0.91
CA LEU A 355 1.03 -7.18 0.11
C LEU A 355 1.96 -8.20 0.74
N ASN A 356 1.91 -8.29 2.08
CA ASN A 356 2.23 -9.54 2.76
C ASN A 356 1.07 -10.52 2.54
N ILE A 357 1.26 -11.45 1.60
CA ILE A 357 0.26 -12.45 1.22
C ILE A 357 -0.32 -13.23 2.41
N GLU A 358 0.46 -13.45 3.47
CA GLU A 358 0.00 -14.17 4.65
C GLU A 358 -1.03 -13.37 5.44
N LYS A 359 -0.82 -12.06 5.57
CA LYS A 359 -1.77 -11.17 6.23
C LYS A 359 -3.07 -11.05 5.44
N VAL A 360 -2.96 -11.00 4.11
CA VAL A 360 -4.09 -10.95 3.18
C VAL A 360 -4.96 -12.20 3.34
N ILE A 361 -4.33 -13.39 3.33
CA ILE A 361 -5.03 -14.66 3.54
C ILE A 361 -5.65 -14.71 4.94
N ALA A 362 -4.95 -14.25 5.98
CA ALA A 362 -5.49 -14.21 7.33
C ALA A 362 -6.76 -13.35 7.44
N LYS A 363 -6.80 -12.21 6.73
CA LYS A 363 -7.97 -11.31 6.63
C LYS A 363 -8.87 -11.59 5.41
N TYR A 364 -8.83 -12.81 4.86
CA TYR A 364 -9.57 -13.15 3.64
C TYR A 364 -11.08 -12.91 3.76
N ASP A 365 -11.69 -13.12 4.93
CA ASP A 365 -13.12 -12.85 5.12
C ASP A 365 -13.47 -11.39 4.84
N THR A 366 -12.63 -10.43 5.24
CA THR A 366 -12.81 -9.02 4.89
C THR A 366 -12.73 -8.83 3.37
N LEU A 367 -11.82 -9.52 2.68
CA LEU A 367 -11.72 -9.50 1.22
C LEU A 367 -12.89 -10.19 0.50
N LYS A 368 -13.49 -11.18 1.13
CA LYS A 368 -14.67 -11.87 0.60
C LYS A 368 -15.93 -11.02 0.77
N THR A 369 -16.01 -10.18 1.80
CA THR A 369 -17.08 -9.18 1.90
C THR A 369 -16.97 -8.08 0.85
N ILE A 370 -15.75 -7.87 0.32
CA ILE A 370 -15.47 -6.97 -0.80
C ILE A 370 -16.01 -7.62 -2.07
N ASN A 371 -15.40 -8.68 -2.60
CA ASN A 371 -15.89 -9.28 -3.85
C ASN A 371 -16.83 -10.46 -3.58
N THR A 372 -18.10 -10.34 -4.01
CA THR A 372 -19.13 -11.36 -3.80
C THR A 372 -18.94 -12.62 -4.62
N MET A 373 -18.01 -12.65 -5.59
CA MET A 373 -17.68 -13.84 -6.37
C MET A 373 -16.37 -14.49 -5.87
N PRO A 374 -16.44 -15.59 -5.10
CA PRO A 374 -15.26 -16.27 -4.55
C PRO A 374 -14.18 -16.60 -5.59
N ASN A 375 -14.58 -17.01 -6.80
CA ASN A 375 -13.66 -17.36 -7.88
C ASN A 375 -12.78 -16.18 -8.28
N GLU A 376 -13.32 -14.96 -8.34
CA GLU A 376 -12.54 -13.78 -8.73
C GLU A 376 -11.51 -13.41 -7.67
N THR A 377 -11.90 -13.47 -6.39
CA THR A 377 -11.01 -13.19 -5.24
C THR A 377 -9.86 -14.18 -5.16
N VAL A 378 -10.12 -15.47 -5.38
CA VAL A 378 -9.07 -16.51 -5.37
C VAL A 378 -8.16 -16.39 -6.60
N ASN A 379 -8.72 -16.15 -7.79
CA ASN A 379 -7.94 -15.97 -9.03
C ASN A 379 -7.01 -14.76 -8.94
N PHE A 380 -7.41 -13.69 -8.25
CA PHE A 380 -6.54 -12.56 -7.95
C PHE A 380 -5.30 -12.97 -7.13
N LEU A 381 -5.51 -13.77 -6.09
CA LEU A 381 -4.41 -14.28 -5.24
C LEU A 381 -3.49 -15.24 -5.99
N GLU A 382 -3.90 -15.80 -7.14
CA GLU A 382 -3.10 -16.73 -7.95
C GLU A 382 -1.75 -16.14 -8.36
N SER A 383 -1.70 -14.84 -8.66
CA SER A 383 -0.44 -14.16 -9.03
C SER A 383 0.63 -14.17 -7.92
N TRP A 384 0.22 -14.42 -6.66
CA TRP A 384 1.11 -14.53 -5.51
C TRP A 384 1.42 -15.96 -5.08
N ILE A 385 0.96 -16.95 -5.82
CA ILE A 385 1.19 -18.35 -5.47
C ILE A 385 2.69 -18.64 -5.29
N ASN A 386 3.54 -18.13 -6.18
CA ASN A 386 4.99 -18.32 -6.12
C ASN A 386 5.67 -17.53 -4.97
N ARG A 387 4.96 -16.60 -4.34
CA ARG A 387 5.44 -15.83 -3.18
C ARG A 387 4.95 -16.41 -1.85
N TYR A 388 3.93 -17.27 -1.87
CA TYR A 388 3.43 -17.92 -0.67
C TYR A 388 4.27 -19.16 -0.33
N LYS A 389 4.74 -19.23 0.92
CA LYS A 389 5.49 -20.39 1.40
C LYS A 389 4.53 -21.49 1.83
N PHE A 390 4.30 -22.48 0.97
CA PHE A 390 3.49 -23.65 1.27
C PHE A 390 4.17 -24.57 2.29
N THR A 391 3.58 -24.69 3.49
CA THR A 391 4.03 -25.59 4.56
C THR A 391 2.83 -26.11 5.34
N LEU A 392 2.96 -27.28 5.96
CA LEU A 392 1.90 -27.90 6.77
C LEU A 392 1.45 -27.01 7.94
N ASN A 393 2.40 -26.41 8.69
CA ASN A 393 2.09 -25.49 9.79
C ASN A 393 1.27 -24.26 9.33
N LYS A 394 1.54 -23.73 8.12
CA LYS A 394 0.73 -22.62 7.59
C LYS A 394 -0.63 -23.08 7.10
N LEU A 395 -0.74 -24.29 6.54
CA LEU A 395 -2.02 -24.87 6.16
C LEU A 395 -2.93 -25.08 7.37
N GLU A 396 -2.40 -25.55 8.49
CA GLU A 396 -3.12 -25.73 9.77
C GLU A 396 -3.67 -24.40 10.35
N LYS A 397 -3.11 -23.26 9.95
CA LYS A 397 -3.45 -21.92 10.46
C LYS A 397 -4.11 -21.02 9.42
N ILE A 398 -4.37 -21.55 8.23
CA ILE A 398 -4.91 -20.77 7.13
C ILE A 398 -6.35 -20.36 7.44
N ASN A 399 -6.79 -19.22 6.92
CA ASN A 399 -8.18 -18.80 7.05
C ASN A 399 -9.10 -19.87 6.40
N GLU A 400 -10.06 -20.40 7.18
CA GLU A 400 -10.93 -21.50 6.76
C GLU A 400 -11.82 -21.12 5.57
N SER A 401 -12.28 -19.86 5.50
CA SER A 401 -13.13 -19.34 4.42
C SER A 401 -12.35 -19.26 3.10
N PHE A 402 -11.08 -18.84 3.14
CA PHE A 402 -10.19 -18.89 1.99
C PHE A 402 -10.02 -20.30 1.47
N LEU A 403 -9.66 -21.24 2.36
CA LEU A 403 -9.44 -22.63 1.97
C LEU A 403 -10.70 -23.25 1.39
N ARG A 404 -11.86 -23.00 2.01
CA ARG A 404 -13.16 -23.47 1.53
C ARG A 404 -13.47 -22.96 0.13
N ASP A 405 -13.23 -21.67 -0.13
CA ASP A 405 -13.44 -21.10 -1.46
C ASP A 405 -12.48 -21.71 -2.48
N VAL A 406 -11.18 -21.82 -2.16
CA VAL A 406 -10.16 -22.48 -3.00
C VAL A 406 -10.57 -23.91 -3.36
N MET A 407 -11.14 -24.67 -2.41
CA MET A 407 -11.57 -26.05 -2.63
C MET A 407 -12.89 -26.16 -3.41
N ASN A 408 -13.76 -25.15 -3.37
CA ASN A 408 -15.08 -25.19 -4.02
C ASN A 408 -15.14 -24.61 -5.44
N ILE A 409 -14.07 -23.96 -5.93
CA ILE A 409 -14.00 -23.48 -7.34
C ILE A 409 -14.21 -24.64 -8.32
N GLU A 410 -15.15 -24.51 -9.26
CA GLU A 410 -15.46 -25.59 -10.22
C GLU A 410 -14.26 -25.94 -11.11
N ILE A 411 -13.47 -24.93 -11.51
CA ILE A 411 -12.28 -25.08 -12.36
C ILE A 411 -11.06 -25.35 -11.45
N SER A 412 -10.15 -26.22 -11.90
CA SER A 412 -8.86 -26.42 -11.20
C SER A 412 -8.13 -25.09 -11.09
N ASN A 413 -7.57 -24.82 -9.91
CA ASN A 413 -6.78 -23.63 -9.66
C ASN A 413 -5.46 -24.01 -8.99
N SER A 414 -4.43 -23.20 -9.24
CA SER A 414 -3.07 -23.48 -8.82
C SER A 414 -2.95 -23.58 -7.28
N TRP A 415 -3.74 -22.82 -6.52
CA TRP A 415 -3.75 -22.87 -5.05
C TRP A 415 -4.20 -24.24 -4.53
N ARG A 416 -5.29 -24.77 -5.09
CA ARG A 416 -5.79 -26.12 -4.75
C ARG A 416 -4.71 -27.16 -4.99
N GLU A 417 -4.10 -27.16 -6.16
CA GLU A 417 -3.04 -28.12 -6.51
C GLU A 417 -1.89 -28.09 -5.49
N LYS A 418 -1.41 -26.89 -5.11
CA LYS A 418 -0.36 -26.73 -4.10
C LYS A 418 -0.76 -27.20 -2.71
N PHE A 419 -2.01 -26.99 -2.28
CA PHE A 419 -2.48 -27.50 -0.98
C PHE A 419 -2.66 -29.02 -0.97
N LEU A 420 -3.14 -29.60 -2.07
CA LEU A 420 -3.28 -31.05 -2.21
C LEU A 420 -1.90 -31.75 -2.28
N GLU A 421 -0.94 -31.16 -2.99
CA GLU A 421 0.47 -31.61 -3.03
C GLU A 421 1.16 -31.58 -1.66
N LEU A 422 0.74 -30.72 -0.73
CA LEU A 422 1.34 -30.70 0.61
C LEU A 422 0.99 -31.94 1.43
N ILE A 423 -0.26 -32.41 1.33
CA ILE A 423 -0.80 -33.49 2.17
C ILE A 423 -0.82 -34.85 1.46
N GLY A 424 -0.77 -34.89 0.13
CA GLY A 424 -0.76 -36.11 -0.68
C GLY A 424 0.34 -36.11 -1.74
N ASN A 425 0.49 -37.22 -2.48
CA ASN A 425 1.34 -37.31 -3.68
C ASN A 425 2.85 -37.02 -3.48
N ASP A 426 3.51 -37.68 -2.51
CA ASP A 426 4.91 -37.41 -2.09
C ASP A 426 5.12 -36.01 -1.45
N GLY A 427 4.04 -35.41 -0.96
CA GLY A 427 4.09 -34.18 -0.19
C GLY A 427 4.88 -34.28 1.12
N ASN A 428 4.88 -33.16 1.86
CA ASN A 428 5.64 -33.03 3.10
C ASN A 428 4.98 -33.73 4.30
N ALA A 429 3.77 -34.29 4.14
CA ALA A 429 3.04 -34.98 5.21
C ALA A 429 3.64 -36.37 5.49
N ASP A 430 4.47 -36.45 6.53
CA ASP A 430 5.09 -37.67 7.03
C ASP A 430 4.20 -38.42 8.04
N VAL A 431 4.72 -39.54 8.56
CA VAL A 431 4.01 -40.40 9.51
C VAL A 431 3.69 -39.65 10.81
N ASP A 432 4.65 -38.90 11.35
CA ASP A 432 4.48 -38.15 12.61
C ASP A 432 3.40 -37.06 12.48
N TRP A 433 3.37 -36.37 11.35
CA TRP A 433 2.34 -35.37 11.08
C TRP A 433 0.94 -36.01 10.97
N TRP A 434 0.81 -37.13 10.24
CA TRP A 434 -0.47 -37.84 10.15
C TRP A 434 -0.91 -38.45 11.49
N MET A 435 0.02 -38.96 12.30
CA MET A 435 -0.26 -39.41 13.67
C MET A 435 -0.91 -38.29 14.49
N LYS A 436 -0.35 -37.07 14.44
CA LYS A 436 -0.94 -35.90 15.08
C LYS A 436 -2.36 -35.60 14.56
N GLN A 437 -2.58 -35.66 13.24
CA GLN A 437 -3.91 -35.40 12.67
C GLN A 437 -4.95 -36.48 12.98
N ILE A 438 -4.53 -37.73 13.23
CA ILE A 438 -5.42 -38.81 13.68
C ILE A 438 -5.89 -38.52 15.11
N GLN A 439 -4.97 -38.17 15.99
CA GLN A 439 -5.23 -37.87 17.40
C GLN A 439 -6.03 -36.57 17.58
N GLU A 440 -5.58 -35.49 16.94
CA GLU A 440 -6.13 -34.14 17.05
C GLU A 440 -6.33 -33.53 15.66
N PRO A 441 -7.48 -33.80 15.01
CA PRO A 441 -7.72 -33.33 13.65
C PRO A 441 -7.86 -31.81 13.59
N ASN A 442 -7.06 -31.17 12.72
CA ASN A 442 -7.19 -29.74 12.45
C ASN A 442 -8.38 -29.47 11.50
N ASN A 443 -9.18 -28.43 11.78
CA ASN A 443 -10.34 -28.04 10.98
C ASN A 443 -10.01 -27.81 9.49
N THR A 444 -8.89 -27.16 9.18
CA THR A 444 -8.52 -26.89 7.78
C THR A 444 -8.19 -28.17 7.04
N ILE A 445 -7.57 -29.15 7.71
CA ILE A 445 -7.30 -30.47 7.15
C ILE A 445 -8.58 -31.26 6.96
N ARG A 446 -9.52 -31.18 7.92
CA ARG A 446 -10.86 -31.76 7.78
C ARG A 446 -11.59 -31.21 6.56
N LEU A 447 -11.52 -29.90 6.30
CA LEU A 447 -12.10 -29.31 5.08
C LEU A 447 -11.56 -29.96 3.80
N ILE A 448 -10.26 -30.21 3.73
CA ILE A 448 -9.66 -30.84 2.55
C ILE A 448 -10.08 -32.30 2.44
N VAL A 449 -9.96 -33.08 3.51
CA VAL A 449 -10.26 -34.51 3.49
C VAL A 449 -11.75 -34.75 3.30
N GLU A 450 -12.61 -34.16 4.14
CA GLU A 450 -14.05 -34.40 4.13
C GLU A 450 -14.74 -33.69 2.95
N GLU A 451 -14.45 -32.41 2.70
CA GLU A 451 -15.18 -31.63 1.68
C GLU A 451 -14.62 -31.77 0.27
N TRP A 452 -13.30 -31.93 0.11
CA TRP A 452 -12.72 -32.10 -1.22
C TRP A 452 -12.57 -33.58 -1.60
N TYR A 453 -11.88 -34.39 -0.80
CA TYR A 453 -11.64 -35.78 -1.19
C TYR A 453 -12.87 -36.68 -1.01
N SER A 454 -13.44 -36.75 0.19
CA SER A 454 -14.53 -37.68 0.50
C SER A 454 -15.81 -37.34 -0.26
N LYS A 455 -16.29 -36.09 -0.25
CA LYS A 455 -17.50 -35.69 -1.01
C LYS A 455 -17.38 -35.91 -2.52
N ASN A 456 -16.19 -35.74 -3.10
CA ASN A 456 -15.96 -35.93 -4.54
C ASN A 456 -15.48 -37.34 -4.90
N ASN A 457 -15.50 -38.30 -3.95
CA ASN A 457 -15.03 -39.67 -4.13
C ASN A 457 -13.62 -39.75 -4.75
N LYS A 458 -12.72 -38.88 -4.31
CA LYS A 458 -11.33 -38.84 -4.74
C LYS A 458 -10.45 -39.59 -3.74
N SER A 459 -9.31 -40.09 -4.23
CA SER A 459 -8.30 -40.75 -3.41
C SER A 459 -6.92 -40.13 -3.64
N PHE A 460 -6.04 -40.27 -2.65
CA PHE A 460 -4.62 -39.96 -2.81
C PHE A 460 -3.97 -40.88 -3.85
N ILE A 461 -3.08 -40.33 -4.69
CA ILE A 461 -2.30 -41.14 -5.63
C ILE A 461 -1.27 -41.97 -4.85
N LYS A 462 -0.66 -41.36 -3.83
CA LYS A 462 0.27 -42.01 -2.90
C LYS A 462 -0.13 -41.69 -1.46
N CYS A 463 -0.31 -42.74 -0.64
CA CYS A 463 -0.80 -42.65 0.74
C CYS A 463 0.01 -43.53 1.71
N ALA A 464 1.31 -43.75 1.44
CA ALA A 464 2.15 -44.59 2.30
C ALA A 464 2.22 -44.06 3.74
N SER A 465 2.56 -42.78 3.93
CA SER A 465 2.65 -42.15 5.26
C SER A 465 1.34 -42.24 6.03
N LEU A 466 0.19 -41.96 5.40
CA LEU A 466 -1.14 -42.06 6.04
C LEU A 466 -1.49 -43.52 6.40
N ASN A 467 -1.19 -44.47 5.51
CA ASN A 467 -1.44 -45.89 5.78
C ASN A 467 -0.56 -46.39 6.93
N ASP A 468 0.71 -45.98 6.97
CA ASP A 468 1.65 -46.39 8.00
C ASP A 468 1.36 -45.70 9.34
N SER A 469 0.94 -44.44 9.35
CA SER A 469 0.48 -43.77 10.57
C SER A 469 -0.79 -44.42 11.12
N LEU A 470 -1.76 -44.82 10.29
CA LEU A 470 -2.96 -45.53 10.77
C LEU A 470 -2.60 -46.90 11.35
N LYS A 471 -1.70 -47.65 10.72
CA LYS A 471 -1.21 -48.92 11.29
C LYS A 471 -0.51 -48.70 12.62
N GLN A 472 0.39 -47.72 12.67
CA GLN A 472 1.17 -47.40 13.86
C GLN A 472 0.25 -46.97 15.01
N PHE A 473 -0.67 -46.05 14.74
CA PHE A 473 -1.65 -45.55 15.69
C PHE A 473 -2.40 -46.69 16.38
N PHE A 474 -2.98 -47.62 15.59
CA PHE A 474 -3.74 -48.74 16.14
C PHE A 474 -2.87 -49.86 16.73
N SER A 475 -1.57 -49.94 16.39
CA SER A 475 -0.65 -50.90 17.00
C SER A 475 -0.01 -50.42 18.31
N GLU A 476 -0.06 -49.12 18.61
CA GLU A 476 0.61 -48.49 19.76
C GLU A 476 -0.41 -47.80 20.70
N LEU A 477 -1.67 -48.24 20.70
CA LEU A 477 -2.73 -47.65 21.53
C LEU A 477 -2.39 -47.69 23.03
N SER A 478 -1.94 -48.83 23.54
CA SER A 478 -1.52 -49.04 24.93
C SER A 478 -0.36 -48.13 25.34
N ASN A 479 0.67 -47.99 24.49
CA ASN A 479 1.83 -47.14 24.78
C ASN A 479 1.47 -45.64 24.89
N ASN A 480 0.39 -45.22 24.23
CA ASN A 480 -0.04 -43.84 24.15
C ASN A 480 -1.17 -43.49 25.14
N ASN A 481 -1.62 -44.42 25.98
CA ASN A 481 -2.81 -44.27 26.85
C ASN A 481 -4.09 -43.87 26.07
N MET A 482 -4.24 -44.34 24.82
CA MET A 482 -5.34 -43.97 23.91
C MET A 482 -6.33 -45.12 23.66
N GLU A 483 -6.37 -46.12 24.54
CA GLU A 483 -7.22 -47.31 24.40
C GLU A 483 -8.74 -47.02 24.37
N SER A 484 -9.16 -45.78 24.69
CA SER A 484 -10.56 -45.31 24.63
C SER A 484 -10.80 -44.24 23.56
N PHE A 485 -9.91 -44.11 22.57
CA PHE A 485 -10.05 -43.12 21.51
C PHE A 485 -11.32 -43.37 20.68
N SER A 486 -12.09 -42.32 20.41
CA SER A 486 -13.31 -42.40 19.60
C SER A 486 -13.46 -41.20 18.67
N ASN A 487 -13.22 -41.43 17.39
CA ASN A 487 -13.44 -40.48 16.31
C ASN A 487 -13.71 -41.19 14.97
N LYS A 488 -14.70 -42.09 14.99
CA LYS A 488 -15.09 -42.93 13.85
C LYS A 488 -15.26 -42.15 12.54
N THR A 489 -15.99 -41.03 12.57
CA THR A 489 -16.29 -40.25 11.35
C THR A 489 -15.01 -39.74 10.68
N TRP A 490 -14.06 -39.25 11.48
CA TRP A 490 -12.79 -38.78 10.96
C TRP A 490 -11.91 -39.91 10.43
N VAL A 491 -11.77 -40.99 11.20
CA VAL A 491 -10.99 -42.18 10.80
C VAL A 491 -11.54 -42.78 9.51
N ASN A 492 -12.86 -42.92 9.40
CA ASN A 492 -13.50 -43.40 8.17
C ASN A 492 -13.24 -42.46 6.98
N SER A 493 -13.25 -41.15 7.20
CA SER A 493 -12.91 -40.18 6.15
C SER A 493 -11.47 -40.37 5.68
N LEU A 494 -10.50 -40.50 6.60
CA LEU A 494 -9.10 -40.79 6.28
C LEU A 494 -8.92 -42.11 5.51
N ILE A 495 -9.61 -43.18 5.92
CA ILE A 495 -9.53 -44.47 5.22
C ILE A 495 -10.16 -44.38 3.82
N SER A 496 -11.27 -43.64 3.68
CA SER A 496 -12.00 -43.50 2.41
C SER A 496 -11.17 -42.84 1.30
N ILE A 497 -10.23 -41.97 1.66
CA ILE A 497 -9.38 -41.25 0.71
C ILE A 497 -8.10 -42.03 0.34
N MET A 498 -7.84 -43.17 0.98
CA MET A 498 -6.75 -44.04 0.59
C MET A 498 -7.08 -44.83 -0.69
N SER A 499 -6.05 -45.26 -1.42
CA SER A 499 -6.24 -46.20 -2.52
C SER A 499 -6.75 -47.55 -2.00
N LYS A 500 -7.50 -48.28 -2.82
CA LYS A 500 -8.06 -49.60 -2.47
C LYS A 500 -6.99 -50.59 -2.00
N SER A 501 -5.80 -50.55 -2.58
CA SER A 501 -4.68 -51.42 -2.18
C SER A 501 -4.18 -51.09 -0.78
N SER A 502 -4.06 -49.81 -0.44
CA SER A 502 -3.63 -49.34 0.88
C SER A 502 -4.69 -49.62 1.95
N SER A 503 -5.97 -49.34 1.67
CA SER A 503 -7.06 -49.65 2.61
C SER A 503 -7.20 -51.16 2.85
N SER A 504 -7.02 -51.99 1.82
CA SER A 504 -6.97 -53.46 1.97
C SER A 504 -5.75 -53.92 2.78
N ALA A 505 -4.62 -53.22 2.68
CA ALA A 505 -3.44 -53.51 3.50
C ALA A 505 -3.66 -53.13 4.97
N LEU A 506 -4.26 -51.97 5.23
CA LEU A 506 -4.65 -51.53 6.58
C LEU A 506 -5.64 -52.53 7.19
N SER A 507 -6.73 -52.86 6.49
CA SER A 507 -7.74 -53.82 6.93
C SER A 507 -7.13 -55.16 7.34
N ARG A 508 -6.19 -55.71 6.54
CA ARG A 508 -5.47 -56.95 6.91
C ARG A 508 -4.67 -56.82 8.21
N VAL A 509 -4.03 -55.67 8.44
CA VAL A 509 -3.27 -55.42 9.67
C VAL A 509 -4.22 -55.29 10.87
N LEU A 510 -5.27 -54.48 10.76
CA LEU A 510 -6.25 -54.28 11.82
C LEU A 510 -6.99 -55.57 12.19
N ASN A 511 -7.41 -56.35 11.19
CA ASN A 511 -8.04 -57.66 11.41
C ASN A 511 -7.11 -58.64 12.14
N LYS A 512 -5.79 -58.55 11.88
CA LYS A 512 -4.81 -59.36 12.60
C LYS A 512 -4.67 -58.89 14.04
N LEU A 513 -4.62 -57.57 14.28
CA LEU A 513 -4.50 -56.98 15.62
C LEU A 513 -5.67 -57.39 16.53
N ILE A 514 -6.91 -57.35 16.03
CA ILE A 514 -8.11 -57.72 16.81
C ILE A 514 -8.00 -59.13 17.41
N GLY A 515 -7.40 -60.09 16.70
CA GLY A 515 -7.28 -61.48 17.15
C GLY A 515 -5.91 -61.87 17.71
N MET A 516 -4.99 -60.93 17.90
CA MET A 516 -3.65 -61.22 18.41
C MET A 516 -3.64 -61.30 19.94
N PRO A 517 -3.00 -62.32 20.56
CA PRO A 517 -2.95 -62.45 22.02
C PRO A 517 -2.28 -61.28 22.76
N SER A 518 -1.46 -60.51 22.05
CA SER A 518 -0.78 -59.33 22.61
C SER A 518 -1.65 -58.08 22.65
N THR A 519 -2.77 -58.05 21.91
CA THR A 519 -3.68 -56.91 21.84
C THR A 519 -4.66 -56.99 23.00
N SER A 520 -4.80 -55.91 23.77
CA SER A 520 -5.77 -55.88 24.86
C SER A 520 -7.21 -55.81 24.33
N PHE A 521 -8.19 -56.25 25.13
CA PHE A 521 -9.60 -56.16 24.72
C PHE A 521 -10.05 -54.71 24.50
N LYS A 522 -9.52 -53.75 25.26
CA LYS A 522 -9.80 -52.32 25.05
C LYS A 522 -9.23 -51.82 23.73
N GLU A 523 -8.03 -52.27 23.36
CA GLU A 523 -7.45 -51.94 22.06
C GLU A 523 -8.29 -52.51 20.92
N ALA A 524 -8.72 -53.77 21.03
CA ALA A 524 -9.60 -54.42 20.05
C ALA A 524 -10.96 -53.70 19.95
N GLU A 525 -11.56 -53.34 21.08
CA GLU A 525 -12.78 -52.53 21.17
C GLU A 525 -12.61 -51.20 20.44
N CYS A 526 -11.52 -50.48 20.71
CA CYS A 526 -11.18 -49.20 20.08
C CYS A 526 -11.01 -49.33 18.55
N ILE A 527 -10.35 -50.39 18.08
CA ILE A 527 -10.21 -50.65 16.64
C ILE A 527 -11.59 -50.84 16.00
N VAL A 528 -12.45 -51.68 16.58
CA VAL A 528 -13.80 -51.92 16.04
C VAL A 528 -14.65 -50.66 16.09
N ALA A 529 -14.64 -49.92 17.21
CA ALA A 529 -15.42 -48.70 17.38
C ALA A 529 -15.10 -47.63 16.32
N ASN A 530 -13.85 -47.56 15.85
CA ASN A 530 -13.41 -46.56 14.87
C ASN A 530 -13.37 -47.06 13.42
N CYS A 531 -13.23 -48.37 13.20
CA CYS A 531 -12.95 -48.96 11.89
C CYS A 531 -13.93 -50.08 11.48
N ASP A 532 -15.09 -50.22 12.13
CA ASP A 532 -16.09 -51.28 11.92
C ASP A 532 -16.40 -51.62 10.45
N THR A 533 -16.48 -50.62 9.57
CA THR A 533 -16.74 -50.79 8.13
C THR A 533 -15.57 -51.39 7.35
N TYR A 534 -14.36 -51.40 7.93
CA TYR A 534 -13.12 -51.85 7.31
C TYR A 534 -12.51 -53.07 7.99
N VAL A 535 -13.04 -53.49 9.14
CA VAL A 535 -12.55 -54.66 9.89
C VAL A 535 -13.60 -55.76 9.96
N ALA A 536 -13.12 -57.00 9.92
CA ALA A 536 -13.93 -58.20 10.05
C ALA A 536 -13.12 -59.29 10.78
N LEU A 537 -13.81 -60.18 11.49
CA LEU A 537 -13.19 -61.33 12.13
C LEU A 537 -12.54 -62.23 11.08
N GLN A 538 -11.27 -62.59 11.31
CA GLN A 538 -10.57 -63.50 10.41
C GLN A 538 -11.09 -64.92 10.57
N LYS A 539 -11.31 -65.63 9.46
CA LYS A 539 -11.72 -67.05 9.46
C LYS A 539 -10.74 -67.98 10.17
N SER A 540 -9.51 -67.54 10.42
CA SER A 540 -8.46 -68.29 11.10
C SER A 540 -8.50 -68.20 12.63
N LEU A 541 -9.37 -67.35 13.20
CA LEU A 541 -9.53 -67.26 14.65
C LEU A 541 -10.24 -68.51 15.18
N THR A 542 -9.79 -69.00 16.33
CA THR A 542 -10.44 -70.15 16.99
C THR A 542 -11.73 -69.70 17.67
N SER A 543 -12.62 -70.66 17.94
CA SER A 543 -13.89 -70.42 18.64
C SER A 543 -13.68 -69.77 20.01
N GLU A 544 -12.63 -70.14 20.75
CA GLU A 544 -12.32 -69.57 22.06
C GLU A 544 -11.89 -68.11 21.97
N VAL A 545 -11.11 -67.74 20.95
CA VAL A 545 -10.70 -66.35 20.73
C VAL A 545 -11.90 -65.49 20.36
N ILE A 546 -12.80 -66.00 19.51
CA ILE A 546 -14.02 -65.29 19.12
C ILE A 546 -14.95 -65.11 20.33
N LEU A 547 -15.14 -66.14 21.16
CA LEU A 547 -15.91 -66.05 22.41
C LEU A 547 -15.31 -65.01 23.35
N ALA A 548 -14.00 -65.07 23.61
CA ALA A 548 -13.34 -64.11 24.50
C ALA A 548 -13.45 -62.67 23.98
N LEU A 549 -13.34 -62.46 22.66
CA LEU A 549 -13.59 -61.14 22.06
C LEU A 549 -15.04 -60.69 22.32
N PHE A 550 -16.02 -61.56 22.05
CA PHE A 550 -17.43 -61.25 22.25
C PHE A 550 -17.74 -60.83 23.70
N GLU A 551 -17.28 -61.61 24.67
CA GLU A 551 -17.48 -61.36 26.10
C GLU A 551 -16.86 -60.04 26.58
N ASN A 552 -15.72 -59.63 26.01
CA ASN A 552 -14.91 -58.54 26.56
C ASN A 552 -15.01 -57.22 25.79
N ILE A 553 -15.42 -57.22 24.52
CA ILE A 553 -15.47 -55.99 23.70
C ILE A 553 -16.89 -55.50 23.41
N VAL A 554 -17.91 -56.36 23.54
CA VAL A 554 -19.30 -55.97 23.24
C VAL A 554 -19.89 -55.18 24.40
N THR A 555 -19.62 -53.87 24.42
CA THR A 555 -20.04 -52.96 25.50
C THR A 555 -21.22 -52.06 25.11
N ASN A 556 -21.53 -51.94 23.82
CA ASN A 556 -22.54 -51.04 23.29
C ASN A 556 -23.14 -51.55 21.97
N GLN A 557 -24.24 -50.93 21.54
CA GLN A 557 -24.99 -51.38 20.37
C GLN A 557 -24.20 -51.29 19.05
N GLN A 558 -23.25 -50.35 18.92
CA GLN A 558 -22.43 -50.25 17.71
C GLN A 558 -21.57 -51.52 17.54
N ILE A 559 -20.89 -51.93 18.60
CA ILE A 559 -20.02 -53.11 18.57
C ILE A 559 -20.86 -54.38 18.47
N ALA A 560 -22.01 -54.44 19.16
CA ALA A 560 -22.97 -55.53 19.03
C ALA A 560 -23.41 -55.71 17.57
N THR A 561 -23.81 -54.63 16.90
CA THR A 561 -24.19 -54.67 15.48
C THR A 561 -23.03 -55.07 14.57
N TRP A 562 -21.80 -54.63 14.85
CA TRP A 562 -20.64 -55.10 14.09
C TRP A 562 -20.45 -56.62 14.25
N PHE A 563 -20.52 -57.13 15.48
CA PHE A 563 -20.36 -58.55 15.78
C PHE A 563 -21.49 -59.40 15.17
N ASP A 564 -22.72 -58.88 15.19
CA ASP A 564 -23.91 -59.50 14.62
C ASP A 564 -23.79 -59.74 13.11
N LEU A 565 -23.05 -58.87 12.41
CA LEU A 565 -22.82 -58.95 10.98
C LEU A 565 -21.63 -59.86 10.58
N GLN A 566 -20.90 -60.42 11.54
CA GLN A 566 -19.74 -61.26 11.25
C GLN A 566 -20.16 -62.64 10.73
N GLN A 567 -19.47 -63.12 9.69
CA GLN A 567 -19.71 -64.45 9.10
C GLN A 567 -18.95 -65.54 9.85
N ILE A 568 -19.40 -65.86 11.07
CA ILE A 568 -18.81 -66.89 11.94
C ILE A 568 -19.43 -68.26 11.62
N ASP A 569 -18.59 -69.28 11.44
CA ASP A 569 -19.03 -70.66 11.25
C ASP A 569 -19.23 -71.38 12.58
N PHE A 570 -20.41 -71.23 13.15
CA PHE A 570 -20.79 -71.87 14.41
C PHE A 570 -20.93 -73.39 14.31
N GLU A 571 -21.05 -74.00 13.12
CA GLU A 571 -21.20 -75.46 12.98
C GLU A 571 -19.91 -76.21 13.37
N SER A 572 -18.76 -75.55 13.22
CA SER A 572 -17.45 -76.11 13.57
C SER A 572 -17.11 -76.06 15.07
N TRP A 573 -17.91 -75.36 15.87
CA TRP A 573 -17.63 -75.15 17.29
C TRP A 573 -18.05 -76.34 18.14
N ASP A 574 -17.34 -76.59 19.25
CA ASP A 574 -17.77 -77.56 20.24
C ASP A 574 -19.01 -77.08 21.00
N GLN A 575 -19.72 -78.01 21.64
CA GLN A 575 -21.00 -77.70 22.28
C GLN A 575 -20.86 -76.77 23.50
N ASP A 576 -19.75 -76.86 24.24
CA ASP A 576 -19.55 -76.07 25.45
C ASP A 576 -19.27 -74.60 25.10
N THR A 577 -18.43 -74.35 24.08
CA THR A 577 -18.16 -72.99 23.59
C THR A 577 -19.42 -72.33 23.01
N VAL A 578 -20.27 -73.09 22.31
CA VAL A 578 -21.55 -72.56 21.80
C VAL A 578 -22.50 -72.23 22.94
N ILE A 579 -22.58 -73.07 23.98
CA ILE A 579 -23.40 -72.78 25.17
C ILE A 579 -22.92 -71.48 25.83
N ALA A 580 -21.62 -71.33 26.08
CA ALA A 580 -21.06 -70.12 26.69
C ALA A 580 -21.37 -68.86 25.87
N PHE A 581 -21.18 -68.91 24.54
CA PHE A 581 -21.49 -67.81 23.64
C PHE A 581 -22.97 -67.41 23.69
N VAL A 582 -23.88 -68.39 23.69
CA VAL A 582 -25.33 -68.13 23.75
C VAL A 582 -25.76 -67.60 25.13
N THR A 583 -25.17 -68.10 26.22
CA THR A 583 -25.38 -67.55 27.56
C THR A 583 -25.00 -66.07 27.60
N GLU A 584 -23.88 -65.69 26.98
CA GLU A 584 -23.45 -64.30 26.91
C GLU A 584 -24.37 -63.45 26.03
N ILE A 585 -24.86 -63.97 24.89
CA ILE A 585 -25.91 -63.29 24.09
C ILE A 585 -27.14 -62.99 24.96
N ILE A 586 -27.65 -63.98 25.70
CA ILE A 586 -28.83 -63.80 26.56
C ILE A 586 -28.56 -62.71 27.62
N ARG A 587 -27.36 -62.72 28.22
CA ARG A 587 -26.94 -61.71 29.19
C ARG A 587 -26.93 -60.30 28.59
N LEU A 588 -26.28 -60.13 27.43
CA LEU A 588 -26.17 -58.84 26.73
C LEU A 588 -27.52 -58.32 26.21
N GLU A 589 -28.43 -59.22 25.81
CA GLU A 589 -29.81 -58.84 25.45
C GLU A 589 -30.64 -58.42 26.66
N ARG A 590 -30.44 -59.05 27.83
CA ARG A 590 -31.03 -58.58 29.10
C ARG A 590 -30.52 -57.19 29.46
N ASP A 591 -29.28 -56.87 29.10
CA ASP A 591 -28.68 -55.53 29.24
C ASP A 591 -29.16 -54.53 28.14
N GLY A 592 -30.00 -54.97 27.21
CA GLY A 592 -30.65 -54.13 26.21
C GLY A 592 -29.97 -54.06 24.84
N LEU A 593 -28.98 -54.91 24.56
CA LEU A 593 -28.36 -55.02 23.23
C LEU A 593 -29.16 -55.94 22.29
N CYS A 594 -29.12 -55.66 20.99
CA CYS A 594 -29.85 -56.44 19.97
C CYS A 594 -28.90 -57.16 19.00
N PHE A 595 -29.18 -58.44 18.75
CA PHE A 595 -28.48 -59.31 17.80
C PHE A 595 -29.47 -60.00 16.84
N GLU A 596 -29.84 -59.34 15.74
CA GLU A 596 -30.85 -59.89 14.83
C GLU A 596 -30.30 -61.08 14.03
N LYS A 597 -29.10 -60.94 13.47
CA LYS A 597 -28.52 -61.90 12.55
C LYS A 597 -28.00 -63.15 13.25
N LEU A 598 -27.38 -63.01 14.42
CA LEU A 598 -26.94 -64.15 15.22
C LEU A 598 -28.14 -64.98 15.70
N ASN A 599 -29.25 -64.34 16.07
CA ASN A 599 -30.47 -65.05 16.49
C ASN A 599 -31.19 -65.79 15.35
N GLU A 600 -30.93 -65.43 14.09
CA GLU A 600 -31.42 -66.18 12.92
C GLU A 600 -30.67 -67.50 12.71
N ILE A 601 -29.45 -67.64 13.26
CA ILE A 601 -28.61 -68.83 13.08
C ILE A 601 -29.22 -70.01 13.83
N ASP A 602 -29.51 -71.11 13.11
CA ASP A 602 -30.18 -72.30 13.62
C ASP A 602 -29.56 -72.86 14.90
N ARG A 603 -28.23 -72.98 14.95
CA ARG A 603 -27.51 -73.52 16.11
C ARG A 603 -27.66 -72.62 17.34
N ILE A 604 -27.48 -71.31 17.19
CA ILE A 604 -27.67 -70.32 18.26
C ILE A 604 -29.11 -70.35 18.76
N ARG A 605 -30.08 -70.28 17.83
CA ARG A 605 -31.52 -70.26 18.14
C ARG A 605 -31.97 -71.50 18.91
N LYS A 606 -31.54 -72.70 18.51
CA LYS A 606 -31.85 -73.96 19.21
C LYS A 606 -31.25 -73.98 20.62
N THR A 607 -29.95 -73.68 20.75
CA THR A 607 -29.27 -73.65 22.05
C THR A 607 -29.88 -72.62 22.98
N LYS A 608 -30.27 -71.44 22.47
CA LYS A 608 -30.96 -70.40 23.23
C LYS A 608 -32.32 -70.86 23.75
N GLN A 609 -33.11 -71.55 22.91
CA GLN A 609 -34.39 -72.14 23.33
C GLN A 609 -34.21 -73.22 24.40
N ASP A 610 -33.19 -74.06 24.28
CA ASP A 610 -32.91 -75.13 25.24
C ASP A 610 -32.44 -74.58 26.60
N LEU A 611 -31.63 -73.52 26.61
CA LEU A 611 -31.19 -72.84 27.85
C LEU A 611 -32.35 -72.14 28.55
N LEU A 612 -33.18 -71.39 27.82
CA LEU A 612 -34.33 -70.69 28.40
C LEU A 612 -35.39 -71.64 28.98
N LYS A 613 -35.59 -72.82 28.37
CA LYS A 613 -36.48 -73.86 28.91
C LYS A 613 -35.97 -74.44 30.23
N LYS A 614 -34.66 -74.71 30.33
CA LYS A 614 -34.05 -75.21 31.58
C LYS A 614 -34.14 -74.20 32.71
N GLU A 615 -33.94 -72.91 32.44
CA GLU A 615 -34.15 -71.84 33.44
C GLU A 615 -35.60 -71.81 33.95
N THR A 616 -36.60 -72.07 33.08
CA THR A 616 -38.02 -72.10 33.49
C THR A 616 -38.41 -73.38 34.24
N GLU A 617 -37.77 -74.52 33.95
CA GLU A 617 -37.96 -75.79 34.65
C GLU A 617 -37.31 -75.79 36.05
N GLU A 618 -36.14 -75.17 36.21
CA GLU A 618 -35.47 -75.02 37.53
C GLU A 618 -36.16 -73.99 38.44
N GLU A 619 -36.72 -72.90 37.89
CA GLU A 619 -37.53 -71.94 38.67
C GLU A 619 -38.88 -72.55 39.15
N THR A 620 -39.42 -73.55 38.45
CA THR A 620 -40.68 -74.23 38.82
C THR A 620 -40.49 -75.42 39.77
N GLU A 621 -39.29 -75.97 39.92
CA GLU A 621 -38.97 -76.97 40.97
C GLU A 621 -38.66 -76.36 42.35
N ILE A 622 -38.43 -75.03 42.43
CA ILE A 622 -38.06 -74.32 43.68
C ILE A 622 -39.24 -73.54 44.32
N THR A 623 -40.36 -73.36 43.61
CA THR A 623 -41.65 -72.87 44.15
C THR A 623 -42.60 -74.00 44.50
#